data_AF-A0A7C0UVY8-F1
#
_entry.id   AF-A0A7C0UVY8-F1
#
_cell.length_a   1.000
_cell.length_b   1.000
_cell.length_c   1.000
_cell.angle_alpha   90.00
_cell.angle_beta   90.00
_cell.angle_gamma   90.00
#
_symmetry.space_group_name_H-M   'P 1'
#
loop_
_entity.id
_entity.type
_entity.pdbx_description
1 polymer ?
#
loop_
_entity_poly.entity_id
_entity_poly.type
_entity_poly.pdbx_seq_one_letter_code
_entity_poly.pdbx_strand_id
1 'polypeptide(L)' 'DRGVKRAPFYVLAGAQMPCILIEGGFLTNPHEAKLLTDPNYLDALAEGIAEGVIRYIREYEGE' A
#
# COMPACT_ATOMS: atom_id res chain seq x y z
N ASP A 1 12.59 2.29 3.02
CA ASP A 1 11.43 1.82 3.80
C ASP A 1 11.08 2.86 4.86
N ARG A 2 9.81 3.28 4.96
CA ARG A 2 9.28 4.26 5.94
C ARG A 2 8.43 3.63 7.04
N GLY A 3 8.22 2.31 6.99
CA GLY A 3 7.53 1.52 8.00
C GLY A 3 6.02 1.77 8.12
N VAL A 4 5.37 0.96 8.97
CA VAL A 4 3.94 1.06 9.29
C VAL A 4 3.73 2.17 10.32
N LYS A 5 2.72 3.02 10.08
CA LYS A 5 2.35 4.13 10.98
C LYS A 5 0.88 4.05 11.36
N ARG A 6 0.56 4.56 12.56
CA ARG A 6 -0.81 4.68 13.04
C ARG A 6 -1.25 6.14 12.91
N ALA A 7 -2.40 6.37 12.30
CA ALA A 7 -3.00 7.68 12.14
C ALA A 7 -4.53 7.55 12.06
N PRO A 8 -5.31 8.54 12.57
CA PRO A 8 -6.77 8.49 12.59
C PRO A 8 -7.35 8.92 11.23
N PHE A 9 -6.98 8.25 10.15
CA PHE A 9 -7.55 8.53 8.83
C PHE A 9 -9.01 8.09 8.79
N TYR A 10 -9.88 8.95 8.26
CA TYR A 10 -11.32 8.67 8.19
C TYR A 10 -11.63 7.37 7.46
N VAL A 11 -10.89 7.07 6.39
CA VAL A 11 -11.05 5.83 5.60
C VAL A 11 -10.69 4.56 6.36
N LEU A 12 -9.93 4.67 7.46
CA LEU A 12 -9.58 3.56 8.34
C LEU A 12 -10.45 3.51 9.61
N ALA A 13 -11.21 4.57 9.89
CA ALA A 13 -12.01 4.69 11.10
C ALA A 13 -13.28 3.83 10.98
N GLY A 14 -13.50 2.95 11.96
CA GLY A 14 -14.71 2.12 12.03
C GLY A 14 -14.75 0.97 11.02
N ALA A 15 -13.64 0.65 10.36
CA ALA A 15 -13.54 -0.53 9.49
C ALA A 15 -13.84 -1.80 10.29
N GLN A 16 -14.79 -2.60 9.82
CA GLN A 16 -15.20 -3.88 10.45
C GLN A 16 -14.34 -5.07 9.97
N MET A 17 -13.34 -4.80 9.14
CA MET A 17 -12.34 -5.73 8.63
C MET A 17 -10.95 -5.10 8.72
N PRO A 18 -9.87 -5.89 8.64
CA PRO A 18 -8.51 -5.38 8.50
C PRO A 18 -8.41 -4.37 7.35
N CYS A 19 -7.89 -3.18 7.62
CA CYS A 19 -7.83 -2.09 6.65
C CYS A 19 -6.53 -1.30 6.80
N ILE A 20 -5.89 -0.96 5.68
CA ILE A 20 -4.64 -0.19 5.62
C ILE A 20 -4.74 0.90 4.56
N LEU A 21 -3.95 1.97 4.72
CA LEU A 21 -3.71 2.99 3.71
C LEU A 21 -2.25 2.92 3.29
N ILE A 22 -2.00 2.90 1.99
CA ILE A 22 -0.66 2.82 1.40
C ILE A 22 -0.34 4.16 0.73
N GLU A 23 0.74 4.79 1.17
CA GLU A 23 1.33 5.95 0.50
C GLU A 23 2.34 5.43 -0.53
N GLY A 24 1.96 5.38 -1.81
CA GLY A 24 2.79 4.83 -2.89
C GLY A 24 4.03 5.68 -3.26
N GLY A 25 4.08 6.93 -2.79
CA GLY A 25 5.18 7.86 -3.00
C GLY A 25 4.76 9.30 -2.72
N PHE A 26 5.71 10.22 -2.71
CA PHE A 26 5.48 11.65 -2.45
C PHE A 26 5.54 12.48 -3.73
N LEU A 27 4.40 13.02 -4.17
CA LEU A 27 4.35 13.95 -5.32
C LEU A 27 5.15 15.25 -5.08
N THR A 28 5.40 15.61 -3.82
CA THR A 28 6.24 16.75 -3.45
C THR A 28 7.73 16.49 -3.64
N ASN A 29 8.15 15.23 -3.82
CA ASN A 29 9.51 14.86 -4.18
C ASN A 29 9.60 14.69 -5.70
N PRO A 30 10.38 15.51 -6.43
CA PRO A 30 10.43 15.46 -7.90
C PRO A 30 10.85 14.10 -8.47
N HIS A 31 11.71 13.35 -7.75
CA HIS A 31 12.14 12.03 -8.18
C HIS A 31 11.00 11.01 -8.06
N GLU A 32 10.32 10.97 -6.90
CA GLU A 32 9.19 10.06 -6.68
C GLU A 32 7.98 10.42 -7.55
N ALA A 33 7.72 11.71 -7.76
CA ALA A 33 6.68 12.17 -8.67
C ALA A 33 6.88 11.64 -10.10
N LYS A 34 8.14 11.59 -10.57
CA LYS A 34 8.46 11.00 -11.88
C LYS A 34 8.18 9.49 -11.90
N LEU A 35 8.56 8.76 -10.85
CA LEU A 35 8.28 7.33 -10.73
C LEU A 35 6.77 7.04 -10.71
N LEU A 36 5.98 7.87 -10.02
CA LEU A 36 4.51 7.77 -9.98
C LEU A 36 3.83 8.05 -11.35
N THR A 37 4.59 8.42 -12.37
CA THR A 37 4.13 8.53 -13.77
C THR A 37 4.69 7.45 -14.70
N ASP A 38 5.59 6.59 -14.21
CA ASP A 38 6.19 5.49 -14.97
C ASP A 38 5.30 4.24 -14.87
N PRO A 39 4.75 3.74 -15.99
CA PRO A 39 3.91 2.55 -15.98
C PRO A 39 4.59 1.32 -15.38
N ASN A 40 5.89 1.12 -15.63
CA ASN A 40 6.60 -0.06 -15.09
C ASN A 40 6.73 0.02 -13.57
N TYR A 41 6.91 1.24 -13.03
CA TYR A 41 6.95 1.45 -11.59
C TYR A 41 5.57 1.20 -10.95
N LEU A 42 4.50 1.68 -11.59
CA LEU A 42 3.13 1.46 -11.13
C LEU A 42 2.74 -0.02 -11.18
N ASP A 43 3.14 -0.75 -12.22
CA ASP A 43 2.90 -2.19 -12.34
C ASP A 43 3.62 -2.96 -11.23
N ALA A 44 4.91 -2.66 -10.99
CA ALA A 44 5.66 -3.28 -9.89
C ALA A 44 5.09 -2.94 -8.51
N LEU A 45 4.62 -1.71 -8.31
CA LEU A 45 3.95 -1.29 -7.07
C LEU A 45 2.63 -2.06 -6.88
N ALA A 46 1.81 -2.17 -7.94
CA ALA A 46 0.54 -2.89 -7.89
C ALA A 46 0.74 -4.39 -7.64
N GLU A 47 1.73 -5.01 -8.28
CA GLU A 47 2.09 -6.41 -8.06
C GLU A 47 2.49 -6.66 -6.61
N GLY A 48 3.37 -5.83 -6.04
CA GLY A 48 3.76 -5.95 -4.64
C GLY A 48 2.59 -5.78 -3.65
N ILE A 49 1.63 -4.91 -3.95
CA ILE A 49 0.41 -4.77 -3.14
C ILE A 49 -0.45 -6.03 -3.24
N ALA A 50 -0.67 -6.53 -4.46
CA ALA A 50 -1.49 -7.73 -4.70
C ALA A 50 -0.89 -8.96 -4.01
N GLU A 51 0.41 -9.19 -4.17
CA GLU A 51 1.13 -10.29 -3.49
C GLU A 51 1.03 -10.18 -1.97
N GLY A 52 1.17 -8.97 -1.43
CA GLY A 52 1.04 -8.72 0.02
C GLY A 52 -0.35 -9.07 0.55
N VAL A 53 -1.41 -8.70 -0.18
CA VAL A 53 -2.80 -9.03 0.17
C VAL A 53 -3.04 -10.54 0.07
N ILE A 54 -2.59 -11.19 -1.01
CA ILE A 54 -2.73 -12.64 -1.18
C ILE A 54 -2.04 -13.40 -0.05
N ARG A 55 -0.81 -12.99 0.31
CA ARG A 55 -0.08 -13.58 1.44
C ARG A 55 -0.84 -13.40 2.75
N TYR A 56 -1.36 -12.20 3.01
CA TYR A 56 -2.17 -11.94 4.21
C TYR A 56 -3.39 -12.87 4.31
N ILE A 57 -4.10 -13.06 3.19
CA ILE A 57 -5.27 -13.94 3.14
C ILE A 57 -4.88 -15.39 3.46
N ARG A 58 -3.82 -15.92 2.82
CA ARG A 58 -3.34 -17.29 3.09
C ARG A 58 -2.95 -17.50 4.54
N GLU A 59 -2.16 -16.58 5.10
CA GLU A 59 -1.77 -16.62 6.51
C GLU A 59 -2.99 -16.54 7.45
N TYR A 60 -4.01 -15.77 7.08
CA TYR A 60 -5.26 -15.65 7.83
C TYR A 60 -6.13 -16.91 7.76
N GLU A 61 -6.15 -17.59 6.60
CA GLU A 61 -6.88 -18.85 6.37
C GLU A 61 -6.14 -20.07 6.94
N GLY A 62 -4.89 -19.91 7.35
CA GLY A 62 -4.07 -20.97 7.97
C GLY A 62 -3.41 -21.91 6.97
N GLU A 63 -3.22 -21.47 5.72
CA GLU A 63 -2.41 -22.13 4.69
C GLU A 63 -0.92 -21.76 4.79
#